data_AF-A0A1V5D873-F1
#
_entry.id   AF-A0A1V5D873-F1
#
_cell.length_a   1.000
_cell.length_b   1.000
_cell.length_c   1.000
_cell.angle_alpha   90.00
_cell.angle_beta   90.00
_cell.angle_gamma   90.00
#
_symmetry.space_group_name_H-M   'P 1'
#
loop_
_entity.id
_entity.type
_entity.pdbx_description
1 polymer ?
#
loop_
_entity_poly.entity_id
_entity_poly.type
_entity_poly.pdbx_seq_one_letter_code
_entity_poly.pdbx_strand_id
1 'polypeptide(L)'
;MSILPLKRTAAGRDAIAKVLNLILPLIGVALMIAYEYCDTSCSYLKGSFFGLDLKWVGIIFMAILFFNIVFAGEPPASQVRHVRTIMISAAVGVEFFLIGFQVVHNIYCPFCLGFSACIFVLFGINFTSMNKWIALVSVLVGLLGIALFFEGQAVPVFDL
;
A
#
# COMPACT_ATOMS: atom_id res chain seq x y z
N MET A 1 43.78 15.44 9.70
CA MET A 1 42.78 15.40 8.62
C MET A 1 41.54 14.74 9.19
N SER A 2 40.47 15.51 9.35
CA SER A 2 39.30 15.16 10.17
C SER A 2 38.50 14.02 9.54
N ILE A 3 38.31 12.94 10.29
CA ILE A 3 37.39 11.85 9.95
C ILE A 3 36.16 12.02 10.86
N LEU A 4 35.08 12.61 10.34
CA LEU A 4 33.65 12.36 10.65
C LEU A 4 32.78 13.46 10.00
N PRO A 5 31.50 13.22 9.60
CA PRO A 5 30.62 12.15 10.09
C PRO A 5 29.73 11.48 9.01
N LEU A 6 30.05 10.26 8.58
CA LEU A 6 29.10 9.40 7.85
C LEU A 6 27.89 8.95 8.71
N LYS A 7 27.88 9.26 10.02
CA LYS A 7 26.83 8.90 10.97
C LYS A 7 25.57 9.78 10.88
N ARG A 8 25.68 11.02 10.36
CA ARG A 8 24.56 11.98 10.30
C ARG A 8 23.55 11.64 9.18
N THR A 9 24.01 11.05 8.08
CA THR A 9 23.14 10.64 6.95
C THR A 9 22.34 9.38 7.26
N ALA A 10 22.90 8.43 8.01
CA ALA A 10 22.20 7.23 8.47
C ALA A 10 21.10 7.58 9.49
N ALA A 11 21.43 8.37 10.52
CA ALA A 11 20.46 8.78 11.53
C ALA A 11 19.29 9.62 10.95
N GLY A 12 19.59 10.50 9.98
CA GLY A 12 18.55 11.28 9.28
C GLY A 12 17.65 10.41 8.40
N ARG A 13 18.22 9.43 7.69
CA ARG A 13 17.47 8.47 6.85
C ARG A 13 16.53 7.61 7.69
N ASP A 14 16.98 7.17 8.87
CA ASP A 14 16.16 6.36 9.79
C ASP A 14 15.00 7.17 10.37
N ALA A 15 15.21 8.45 10.68
CA ALA A 15 14.16 9.35 11.15
C ALA A 15 13.11 9.62 10.06
N ILE A 16 13.55 9.91 8.83
CA ILE A 16 12.66 10.14 7.67
C ILE A 16 11.82 8.88 7.39
N ALA A 17 12.44 7.70 7.36
CA ALA A 17 11.73 6.45 7.13
C ALA A 17 10.66 6.21 8.21
N LYS A 18 10.95 6.47 9.50
CA LYS A 18 9.96 6.37 10.58
C LYS A 18 8.78 7.31 10.38
N VAL A 19 9.05 8.57 10.06
CA VAL A 19 8.02 9.59 9.83
C VAL A 19 7.15 9.20 8.63
N LEU A 20 7.75 8.80 7.51
CA LEU A 20 7.02 8.37 6.31
C LEU A 20 6.18 7.12 6.59
N ASN A 21 6.74 6.15 7.32
CA ASN A 21 6.01 4.95 7.71
C ASN A 21 4.78 5.26 8.58
N LEU A 22 4.80 6.36 9.34
CA LEU A 22 3.66 6.80 10.15
C LEU A 22 2.63 7.62 9.33
N ILE A 23 3.10 8.57 8.52
CA ILE A 23 2.25 9.54 7.81
C ILE A 23 1.59 8.90 6.59
N LEU A 24 2.31 8.07 5.81
CA LEU A 24 1.76 7.50 4.57
C LEU A 24 0.54 6.62 4.80
N PRO A 25 0.47 5.77 5.86
CA PRO A 25 -0.75 5.05 6.18
C PRO A 25 -1.93 5.97 6.52
N LEU A 26 -1.70 7.08 7.24
CA LEU A 26 -2.76 8.06 7.54
C LEU A 26 -3.28 8.73 6.26
N ILE A 27 -2.37 9.11 5.36
CA ILE A 27 -2.73 9.63 4.03
C ILE A 27 -3.51 8.57 3.25
N GLY A 28 -3.07 7.32 3.26
CA GLY A 28 -3.74 6.20 2.61
C GLY A 28 -5.18 6.04 3.09
N VAL A 29 -5.42 6.04 4.41
CA VAL A 29 -6.78 6.02 4.97
C VAL A 29 -7.60 7.22 4.51
N ALA A 30 -7.04 8.43 4.57
CA ALA A 30 -7.73 9.64 4.14
C ALA A 30 -8.12 9.59 2.65
N LEU A 31 -7.26 9.06 1.79
CA LEU A 31 -7.55 8.85 0.36
C LEU A 31 -8.70 7.86 0.16
N MET A 32 -8.74 6.77 0.93
CA MET A 32 -9.82 5.77 0.83
C MET A 32 -11.16 6.30 1.37
N ILE A 33 -11.14 7.26 2.31
CA ILE A 33 -12.35 7.96 2.74
C ILE A 33 -12.79 8.97 1.66
N ALA A 34 -11.86 9.75 1.11
CA ALA A 34 -12.15 10.72 0.05
C ALA A 34 -12.71 10.06 -1.22
N TYR A 35 -12.28 8.82 -1.50
CA TYR A 35 -12.79 7.99 -2.58
C TYR A 35 -14.32 7.79 -2.54
N GLU A 36 -14.96 7.81 -1.37
CA GLU A 36 -16.41 7.65 -1.23
C GLU A 36 -17.20 8.85 -1.75
N TYR A 37 -16.59 10.04 -1.78
CA TYR A 37 -17.19 11.27 -2.28
C TYR A 37 -16.94 11.47 -3.78
N CYS A 38 -16.35 10.49 -4.46
CA CYS A 38 -16.00 10.56 -5.87
C CYS A 38 -17.03 9.80 -6.73
N ASP A 39 -17.95 10.54 -7.35
CA ASP A 39 -19.03 9.97 -8.17
C ASP A 39 -18.65 9.72 -9.65
N THR A 40 -17.39 9.96 -10.02
CA THR A 40 -16.93 9.94 -11.42
C THR A 40 -16.12 8.68 -11.74
N SER A 41 -14.83 8.81 -12.03
CA SER A 41 -13.93 7.70 -12.45
C SER A 41 -13.75 6.63 -11.37
N CYS A 42 -14.04 6.97 -10.11
CA CYS A 42 -13.93 6.08 -8.97
C CYS A 42 -15.00 4.97 -8.95
N SER A 43 -16.15 5.21 -9.60
CA SER A 43 -17.26 4.24 -9.69
C SER A 43 -16.86 2.96 -10.45
N TYR A 44 -16.01 3.08 -11.46
CA TYR A 44 -15.47 1.94 -12.23
C TYR A 44 -14.44 1.10 -11.44
N LEU A 45 -13.86 1.68 -10.38
CA LEU A 45 -12.94 0.99 -9.47
C LEU A 45 -13.62 0.58 -8.15
N LYS A 46 -14.95 0.76 -8.00
CA LYS A 46 -15.75 0.13 -6.94
C LYS A 46 -15.88 -1.37 -7.23
N GLY A 47 -14.74 -2.06 -7.31
CA GLY A 47 -14.68 -3.51 -7.42
C GLY A 47 -14.72 -4.16 -6.05
N SER A 48 -15.11 -5.42 -6.02
CA SER A 48 -15.03 -6.25 -4.82
C SER A 48 -13.80 -7.15 -4.90
N PHE A 49 -13.14 -7.34 -3.77
CA PHE A 49 -12.16 -8.39 -3.56
C PHE A 49 -12.78 -9.38 -2.59
N PHE A 50 -13.12 -10.59 -3.08
CA PHE A 50 -13.78 -11.62 -2.29
C PHE A 50 -15.13 -11.15 -1.69
N GLY A 51 -15.88 -10.32 -2.43
CA GLY A 51 -17.16 -9.75 -1.99
C GLY A 51 -17.05 -8.60 -0.97
N LEU A 52 -15.83 -8.18 -0.59
CA LEU A 52 -15.58 -6.98 0.19
C LEU A 52 -15.18 -5.84 -0.74
N ASP A 53 -15.73 -4.64 -0.54
CA ASP A 53 -15.31 -3.48 -1.33
C ASP A 53 -13.81 -3.24 -1.12
N LEU A 54 -13.11 -3.01 -2.23
CA LEU A 54 -11.68 -2.70 -2.21
C LEU A 54 -11.36 -1.49 -1.32
N LYS A 55 -12.36 -0.59 -1.12
CA LYS A 55 -12.34 0.50 -0.14
C LYS A 55 -11.99 0.01 1.27
N TRP A 56 -12.77 -0.94 1.78
CA TRP A 56 -12.61 -1.45 3.14
C TRP A 56 -11.31 -2.22 3.29
N VAL A 57 -10.93 -2.99 2.26
CA VAL A 57 -9.65 -3.69 2.23
C VAL A 57 -8.48 -2.70 2.37
N GLY A 58 -8.50 -1.61 1.60
CA GLY A 58 -7.48 -0.56 1.66
C GLY A 58 -7.41 0.17 3.02
N ILE A 59 -8.57 0.50 3.61
CA ILE A 59 -8.65 1.15 4.93
C ILE A 59 -8.09 0.23 6.02
N ILE A 60 -8.55 -1.03 6.08
CA ILE A 60 -8.10 -2.01 7.06
C ILE A 60 -6.60 -2.25 6.91
N PHE A 61 -6.12 -2.38 5.68
CA PHE A 61 -4.70 -2.56 5.39
C PHE A 61 -3.84 -1.41 5.94
N MET A 62 -4.19 -0.16 5.61
CA MET A 62 -3.43 1.01 6.07
C MET A 62 -3.54 1.20 7.59
N ALA A 63 -4.70 0.91 8.19
CA ALA A 63 -4.88 0.93 9.63
C ALA A 63 -3.94 -0.08 10.32
N ILE A 64 -3.85 -1.33 9.83
CA ILE A 64 -2.96 -2.34 10.39
C ILE A 64 -1.48 -1.91 10.28
N LEU A 65 -1.07 -1.29 9.16
CA LEU A 65 0.29 -0.77 9.01
C LEU A 65 0.58 0.37 10.00
N PHE A 66 -0.37 1.27 10.20
CA PHE A 66 -0.27 2.35 11.19
C PHE A 66 -0.15 1.79 12.61
N PHE A 67 -1.06 0.88 12.99
CA PHE A 67 -1.05 0.24 14.30
C PHE A 67 0.22 -0.57 14.55
N ASN A 68 0.75 -1.25 13.53
CA ASN A 68 2.03 -1.96 13.63
C ASN A 68 3.20 -1.03 14.00
N ILE A 69 3.11 0.26 13.70
CA ILE A 69 4.18 1.23 14.01
C ILE A 69 3.94 1.87 15.37
N VAL A 70 2.69 2.22 15.69
CA VAL A 70 2.33 2.86 16.96
C VAL A 70 2.41 1.88 18.14
N PHE A 71 1.97 0.64 17.93
CA PHE A 71 1.90 -0.40 18.96
C PHE A 71 3.00 -1.46 18.86
N ALA A 72 3.97 -1.29 17.97
CA ALA A 72 5.22 -2.02 18.07
C ALA A 72 5.96 -1.57 19.34
N GLY A 73 5.63 -2.17 20.49
CA GLY A 73 6.47 -2.18 21.68
C GLY A 73 7.77 -2.95 21.43
N GLU A 74 8.21 -3.83 22.34
CA GLU A 74 9.31 -4.76 22.11
C GLU A 74 8.83 -6.17 21.68
N PRO A 75 8.17 -6.37 20.53
CA PRO A 75 8.07 -7.72 19.96
C PRO A 75 9.45 -8.15 19.44
N PRO A 76 9.72 -9.46 19.29
CA PRO A 76 10.93 -9.92 18.61
C PRO A 76 10.98 -9.28 17.22
N ALA A 77 11.95 -8.38 17.02
CA ALA A 77 12.03 -7.48 15.86
C ALA A 77 11.98 -8.19 14.49
N SER A 78 12.16 -9.51 14.47
CA SER A 78 12.08 -10.35 13.28
C SER A 78 10.64 -10.58 12.79
N GLN A 79 9.67 -10.91 13.67
CA GLN A 79 8.32 -11.32 13.22
C GLN A 79 7.53 -10.14 12.65
N VAL A 80 7.52 -9.00 13.34
CA VAL A 80 6.86 -7.77 12.86
C VAL A 80 7.45 -7.32 11.52
N ARG A 81 8.76 -7.49 11.33
CA ARG A 81 9.44 -7.17 10.06
C ARG A 81 9.00 -8.09 8.93
N HIS A 82 8.81 -9.38 9.18
CA HIS A 82 8.31 -10.32 8.16
C HIS A 82 6.86 -10.04 7.78
N VAL A 83 5.96 -9.87 8.76
CA VAL A 83 4.54 -9.54 8.51
C VAL A 83 4.43 -8.27 7.68
N ARG A 84 5.16 -7.23 8.08
CA ARG A 84 5.18 -5.96 7.36
C ARG A 84 5.74 -6.08 5.94
N THR A 85 6.80 -6.86 5.76
CA THR A 85 7.34 -7.16 4.43
C THR A 85 6.28 -7.83 3.57
N ILE A 86 5.59 -8.85 4.10
CA ILE A 86 4.53 -9.58 3.38
C ILE A 86 3.42 -8.61 2.98
N MET A 87 2.90 -7.83 3.92
CA MET A 87 1.81 -6.89 3.70
C MET A 87 2.14 -5.86 2.61
N ILE A 88 3.24 -5.11 2.77
CA ILE A 88 3.61 -4.04 1.83
C ILE A 88 3.92 -4.63 0.44
N SER A 89 4.60 -5.78 0.38
CA SER A 89 4.96 -6.41 -0.88
C SER A 89 3.75 -7.00 -1.60
N ALA A 90 2.82 -7.64 -0.88
CA ALA A 90 1.57 -8.11 -1.47
C ALA A 90 0.74 -6.94 -2.01
N ALA A 91 0.64 -5.84 -1.26
CA ALA A 91 -0.03 -4.63 -1.72
C ALA A 91 0.59 -4.07 -3.01
N VAL A 92 1.93 -4.07 -3.15
CA VAL A 92 2.58 -3.68 -4.42
C VAL A 92 2.09 -4.52 -5.61
N GLY A 93 1.95 -5.84 -5.44
CA GLY A 93 1.40 -6.71 -6.48
C GLY A 93 -0.06 -6.36 -6.83
N VAL A 94 -0.87 -6.10 -5.80
CA VAL A 94 -2.28 -5.69 -5.97
C VAL A 94 -2.38 -4.36 -6.72
N GLU A 95 -1.70 -3.33 -6.25
CA GLU A 95 -1.72 -1.98 -6.85
C GLU A 95 -1.19 -1.98 -8.28
N PHE A 96 -0.17 -2.80 -8.58
CA PHE A 96 0.35 -2.92 -9.94
C PHE A 96 -0.71 -3.45 -10.93
N PHE A 97 -1.49 -4.45 -10.51
CA PHE A 97 -2.60 -4.97 -11.32
C PHE A 97 -3.69 -3.91 -11.52
N LEU A 98 -4.07 -3.20 -10.45
CA LEU A 98 -5.13 -2.16 -10.50
C LEU A 98 -4.74 -0.98 -11.38
N ILE A 99 -3.47 -0.57 -11.38
CA ILE A 99 -2.96 0.42 -12.33
C ILE A 99 -3.05 -0.12 -13.76
N GLY A 100 -2.68 -1.38 -13.98
CA GLY A 100 -2.83 -2.03 -15.28
C GLY A 100 -4.28 -2.01 -15.78
N PHE A 101 -5.24 -2.31 -14.90
CA PHE A 101 -6.67 -2.24 -15.21
C PHE A 101 -7.09 -0.82 -15.61
N GLN A 102 -6.67 0.21 -14.87
CA GLN A 102 -6.93 1.62 -15.20
C GLN A 102 -6.38 2.03 -16.58
N VAL A 103 -5.17 1.58 -16.93
CA VAL A 103 -4.53 1.86 -18.22
C VAL A 103 -5.26 1.16 -19.36
N VAL A 104 -5.62 -0.12 -19.20
CA VAL A 104 -6.33 -0.89 -20.23
C VAL A 104 -7.71 -0.29 -20.53
N HIS A 105 -8.42 0.15 -19.50
CA HIS A 105 -9.76 0.71 -19.64
C HIS A 105 -9.79 2.23 -19.85
N ASN A 106 -8.63 2.91 -19.88
CA ASN A 106 -8.51 4.37 -20.00
C ASN A 106 -9.32 5.17 -18.95
N ILE A 107 -9.45 4.62 -17.75
CA ILE A 107 -10.18 5.26 -16.63
C ILE A 107 -9.20 5.43 -15.48
N TYR A 108 -8.87 6.68 -15.17
CA TYR A 108 -7.88 7.01 -14.14
C TYR A 108 -8.58 7.57 -12.90
N CYS A 109 -8.40 6.89 -11.79
CA CYS A 109 -8.86 7.37 -10.50
C CYS A 109 -7.70 8.04 -9.74
N PRO A 110 -7.74 9.38 -9.53
CA PRO A 110 -6.64 10.08 -8.87
C PRO A 110 -6.42 9.60 -7.43
N PHE A 111 -7.48 9.19 -6.72
CA PHE A 111 -7.38 8.68 -5.36
C PHE A 111 -6.71 7.30 -5.31
N CYS A 112 -7.07 6.38 -6.22
CA CYS A 112 -6.43 5.07 -6.33
C CYS A 112 -4.95 5.23 -6.70
N LEU A 113 -4.62 6.08 -7.67
CA LEU A 113 -3.22 6.35 -8.03
C LEU A 113 -2.43 6.97 -6.87
N GLY A 114 -3.05 7.86 -6.09
CA GLY A 114 -2.45 8.40 -4.87
C GLY A 114 -2.19 7.33 -3.81
N PHE A 115 -3.12 6.39 -3.65
CA PHE A 115 -2.98 5.25 -2.74
C PHE A 115 -1.86 4.32 -3.20
N SER A 116 -1.81 3.97 -4.49
CA SER A 116 -0.72 3.19 -5.08
C SER A 116 0.63 3.88 -4.86
N ALA A 117 0.71 5.20 -5.04
CA ALA A 117 1.93 5.96 -4.78
C ALA A 117 2.37 5.85 -3.32
N CYS A 118 1.44 5.89 -2.36
CA CYS A 118 1.76 5.67 -0.95
C CYS A 118 2.36 4.26 -0.73
N ILE A 119 1.78 3.22 -1.34
CA ILE A 119 2.29 1.85 -1.25
C ILE A 119 3.68 1.71 -1.88
N PHE A 120 3.92 2.25 -3.07
CA PHE A 120 5.23 2.18 -3.71
C PHE A 120 6.31 2.93 -2.93
N VAL A 121 6.00 4.09 -2.36
CA VAL A 121 6.93 4.82 -1.50
C VAL A 121 7.22 4.02 -0.23
N LEU A 122 6.19 3.47 0.44
CA LEU A 122 6.36 2.59 1.61
C LEU A 122 7.22 1.36 1.29
N PHE A 123 7.02 0.73 0.13
CA PHE A 123 7.85 -0.37 -0.32
C PHE A 123 9.30 0.08 -0.52
N GLY A 124 9.52 1.15 -1.27
CA GLY A 124 10.86 1.67 -1.58
C GLY A 124 11.68 2.04 -0.34
N ILE A 125 11.09 2.74 0.62
CA ILE A 125 11.82 3.14 1.84
C ILE A 125 12.14 1.96 2.77
N ASN A 126 11.36 0.87 2.72
CA ASN A 126 11.60 -0.32 3.52
C ASN A 126 12.38 -1.41 2.75
N PHE A 127 12.53 -1.29 1.42
CA PHE A 127 13.06 -2.33 0.53
C PHE A 127 14.44 -2.85 0.95
N THR A 128 15.36 -1.96 1.36
CA THR A 128 16.71 -2.35 1.80
C THR A 128 16.71 -3.19 3.07
N SER A 129 15.66 -3.07 3.88
CA SER A 129 15.45 -3.84 5.10
C SER A 129 14.56 -5.08 4.86
N MET A 130 13.97 -5.25 3.68
CA MET A 130 13.12 -6.41 3.42
C MET A 130 13.95 -7.65 3.06
N ASN A 131 13.44 -8.82 3.44
CA ASN A 131 13.92 -10.06 2.85
C ASN A 131 13.39 -10.15 1.41
N LYS A 132 14.30 -10.09 0.43
CA LYS A 132 13.98 -10.03 -1.01
C LYS A 132 13.15 -11.23 -1.49
N TRP A 133 13.39 -12.42 -0.94
CA TRP A 133 12.64 -13.62 -1.32
C TRP A 133 11.20 -13.56 -0.83
N ILE A 134 11.00 -13.17 0.43
CA ILE A 134 9.64 -12.97 0.97
C ILE A 134 8.93 -11.87 0.20
N ALA A 135 9.61 -10.74 -0.04
CA ALA A 135 9.03 -9.64 -0.80
C ALA A 135 8.59 -10.08 -2.21
N LEU A 136 9.46 -10.77 -2.96
CA LEU A 136 9.14 -11.25 -4.31
C LEU A 136 7.96 -12.21 -4.31
N VAL A 137 7.98 -13.22 -3.42
CA VAL A 137 6.87 -14.19 -3.30
C VAL A 137 5.58 -13.47 -2.93
N SER A 138 5.62 -12.54 -1.99
CA SER A 138 4.45 -11.77 -1.58
C SER A 138 3.90 -10.88 -2.71
N VAL A 139 4.75 -10.23 -3.51
CA VAL A 139 4.30 -9.48 -4.71
C VAL A 139 3.55 -10.40 -5.66
N LEU A 140 4.11 -11.57 -5.97
CA LEU A 140 3.49 -12.53 -6.88
C LEU A 140 2.16 -13.06 -6.32
N VAL A 141 2.11 -13.36 -5.02
CA VAL A 141 0.88 -13.80 -4.35
C VAL A 141 -0.18 -12.70 -4.37
N GLY A 142 0.19 -11.44 -4.11
CA GLY A 142 -0.73 -10.30 -4.17
C GLY A 142 -1.28 -10.09 -5.58
N LEU A 143 -0.40 -10.14 -6.59
CA LEU A 143 -0.75 -10.03 -8.01
C LEU A 143 -1.69 -11.16 -8.46
N LEU A 144 -1.36 -12.41 -8.13
CA LEU A 144 -2.20 -13.56 -8.47
C LEU A 144 -3.53 -13.54 -7.70
N GLY A 145 -3.49 -13.15 -6.43
CA GLY A 145 -4.69 -13.01 -5.60
C GLY A 145 -5.67 -12.02 -6.19
N ILE A 146 -5.23 -10.81 -6.51
CA ILE A 146 -6.12 -9.83 -7.15
C ILE A 146 -6.55 -10.30 -8.54
N ALA A 147 -5.65 -10.87 -9.35
CA ALA A 147 -6.01 -11.31 -10.70
C ALA A 147 -7.08 -12.42 -10.73
N LEU A 148 -7.15 -13.26 -9.68
CA LEU A 148 -8.12 -14.37 -9.59
C LEU A 148 -9.43 -13.98 -8.91
N PHE A 149 -9.40 -13.05 -7.95
CA PHE A 149 -10.54 -12.74 -7.08
C PHE A 149 -11.11 -11.32 -7.27
N PHE A 150 -10.53 -10.52 -8.17
CA PHE A 150 -11.02 -9.18 -8.45
C PHE A 150 -12.22 -9.23 -9.38
N GLU A 151 -13.35 -8.75 -8.88
CA GLU A 151 -14.55 -8.51 -9.68
C GLU A 151 -14.63 -7.00 -9.98
N GLY A 152 -13.94 -6.59 -11.04
CA GLY A 152 -14.02 -5.23 -11.58
C GLY A 152 -15.17 -5.11 -12.57
N GLN A 153 -15.96 -4.04 -12.49
CA GLN A 153 -17.02 -3.77 -13.46
C GLN A 153 -16.56 -2.73 -14.49
N ALA A 154 -16.65 -3.07 -15.78
CA ALA A 154 -16.39 -2.13 -16.88
C ALA A 154 -17.57 -1.19 -17.16
N VAL A 155 -18.65 -1.31 -16.39
CA VAL A 155 -19.90 -0.56 -16.52
C VAL A 155 -20.13 0.16 -15.18
N PRO A 156 -20.45 1.47 -15.16
CA PRO A 156 -20.60 2.20 -13.90
C PRO A 156 -21.81 1.67 -13.14
N VAL A 157 -21.62 1.28 -11.88
CA VAL A 157 -22.72 1.01 -10.96
C VAL A 157 -23.10 2.33 -10.34
N PHE A 158 -24.28 2.83 -10.69
CA PHE A 158 -24.90 3.94 -9.99
C PHE A 158 -25.64 3.37 -8.79
N ASP A 159 -25.20 3.73 -7.58
CA ASP A 159 -25.99 3.52 -6.38
C ASP A 159 -27.20 4.48 -6.45
N LEU A 160 -28.32 4.00 -7.01
CA LEU A 160 -29.61 4.71 -7.14
C LEU A 160 -30.42 4.63 -5.84
#